data_AF-A0A2E1Y724-F1
#
_entry.id   AF-A0A2E1Y724-F1
#
_cell.length_a   1.000
_cell.length_b   1.000
_cell.length_c   1.000
_cell.angle_alpha   90.00
_cell.angle_beta   90.00
_cell.angle_gamma   90.00
#
_symmetry.space_group_name_H-M   'P 1'
#
loop_
_entity.id
_entity.type
_entity.pdbx_description
1 polymer ?
#
loop_
_entity_poly.entity_id
_entity_poly.type
_entity_poly.pdbx_seq_one_letter_code
_entity_poly.pdbx_strand_id
1 'polypeptide(L)'
;MKNVLAGAGLASLALVLAVPAQAGVSQDFAGCDGLRKPKRSDDGMRGEATMASWGGWPNPNRGARPVTIINACNRALDSGKLLPEQTLRRAHILRARGAAQLQQGEYDKALADLEAARAAGREYDGDFFYERSMGVSLDLLRAIALNDLGRREEALALSDAALAKRPYALAVQRVGTFLRSGNGDTPTDPALWQVLAQIDPATRGMTSKLAGASDDFRMLAATSGEPVVEMPGPPTLQQLLQNASVEAIAGKWITATGIPMRTAYAHAATGDAEAARRWMEATRAALAAEPKSEDATPDELETLMRQLAMATAFEPYAALVEARIAVSEGRFGDAAAALDGKEYNHSPITDDLWDAYAAGTADGDAPALPVRGEAPERKSPRLAALAQDLLMRPESERKLIDYKRSRPNFLAALAGAAVTMGVGLLNGIPRTSGFEQTDLDDGRIKVEYTGNTTSGAVVQEMTLLRAAEIAREAGKTHFHIADREDYQRYMAQLQNGIERSRTLTGYKTAITIALLDGGDDAPQAIDAVAIIDALGPIYYDDQA
;
A
#
# COMPACT_ATOMS: atom_id res chain seq x y z
N MET A 1 20.78 -87.52 13.67
CA MET A 1 22.18 -87.25 14.07
C MET A 1 22.79 -86.27 13.07
N LYS A 2 23.41 -85.18 13.58
CA LYS A 2 24.34 -84.23 12.92
C LYS A 2 23.68 -83.23 11.94
N ASN A 3 23.53 -81.95 12.34
CA ASN A 3 24.47 -80.81 12.18
C ASN A 3 24.45 -80.27 10.72
N VAL A 4 24.41 -78.98 10.34
CA VAL A 4 24.73 -77.68 10.97
C VAL A 4 24.59 -76.57 9.88
N LEU A 5 24.27 -75.31 10.26
CA LEU A 5 24.49 -74.00 9.55
C LEU A 5 23.80 -73.76 8.19
N ALA A 6 23.49 -72.55 7.70
CA ALA A 6 23.39 -71.16 8.15
C ALA A 6 22.80 -70.36 6.97
N GLY A 7 22.16 -69.21 7.21
CA GLY A 7 21.76 -68.32 6.12
C GLY A 7 20.86 -67.18 6.56
N ALA A 8 21.45 -66.19 7.23
CA ALA A 8 20.81 -64.92 7.51
C ALA A 8 20.50 -64.17 6.20
N GLY A 9 19.22 -63.89 5.94
CA GLY A 9 18.76 -62.97 4.90
C GLY A 9 18.24 -61.69 5.56
N LEU A 10 19.14 -60.71 5.75
CA LEU A 10 18.79 -59.34 6.08
C LEU A 10 18.14 -58.70 4.84
N ALA A 11 16.81 -58.60 4.83
CA ALA A 11 16.09 -57.79 3.87
C ALA A 11 16.22 -56.31 4.25
N SER A 12 17.20 -55.64 3.64
CA SER A 12 17.37 -54.20 3.72
C SER A 12 16.16 -53.51 3.09
N LEU A 13 15.24 -53.01 3.92
CA LEU A 13 14.20 -52.07 3.51
C LEU A 13 14.90 -50.75 3.15
N ALA A 14 15.26 -50.57 1.88
CA ALA A 14 15.68 -49.27 1.38
C ALA A 14 14.46 -48.34 1.41
N LEU A 15 14.36 -47.50 2.45
CA LEU A 15 13.56 -46.29 2.40
C LEU A 15 14.10 -45.46 1.23
N VAL A 16 13.40 -45.50 0.10
CA VAL A 16 13.52 -44.48 -0.92
C VAL A 16 13.07 -43.19 -0.26
N LEU A 17 14.03 -42.39 0.20
CA LEU A 17 13.80 -40.98 0.49
C LEU A 17 13.21 -40.39 -0.80
N ALA A 18 11.93 -40.05 -0.76
CA ALA A 18 11.31 -39.27 -1.82
C ALA A 18 12.06 -37.93 -1.88
N VAL A 19 13.02 -37.84 -2.80
CA VAL A 19 13.65 -36.56 -3.15
C VAL A 19 12.49 -35.68 -3.62
N PRO A 20 12.26 -34.50 -3.00
CA PRO A 20 11.23 -33.60 -3.48
C PRO A 20 11.52 -33.34 -4.96
N ALA A 21 10.54 -33.59 -5.83
CA ALA A 21 10.67 -33.39 -7.26
C ALA A 21 11.27 -32.00 -7.50
N GLN A 22 12.51 -31.97 -8.03
CA GLN A 22 13.18 -30.70 -8.33
C GLN A 22 12.28 -29.96 -9.31
N ALA A 23 11.81 -28.78 -8.90
CA ALA A 23 11.17 -27.84 -9.79
C ALA A 23 12.08 -27.66 -11.02
N GLY A 24 11.51 -27.71 -12.22
CA GLY A 24 12.31 -27.57 -13.43
C GLY A 24 13.01 -26.20 -13.44
N VAL A 25 14.19 -26.07 -14.04
CA VAL A 25 14.98 -24.81 -14.02
C VAL A 25 14.14 -23.56 -14.36
N SER A 26 13.17 -23.66 -15.26
CA SER A 26 12.26 -22.55 -15.57
C SER A 26 11.37 -22.11 -14.41
N GLN A 27 10.93 -23.04 -13.56
CA GLN A 27 10.18 -22.77 -12.33
C GLN A 27 11.07 -22.13 -11.26
N ASP A 28 12.37 -22.44 -11.23
CA ASP A 28 13.31 -21.79 -10.29
C ASP A 28 13.51 -20.31 -10.61
N PHE A 29 13.73 -19.96 -11.88
CA PHE A 29 13.78 -18.54 -12.28
C PHE A 29 12.45 -17.83 -12.00
N ALA A 30 11.33 -18.43 -12.40
CA ALA A 30 10.00 -17.85 -12.17
C ALA A 30 9.65 -17.69 -10.70
N GLY A 31 10.01 -18.68 -9.87
CA GLY A 31 9.79 -18.69 -8.43
C GLY A 31 10.77 -17.82 -7.64
N CYS A 32 11.88 -17.43 -8.24
CA CYS A 32 12.82 -16.48 -7.66
C CYS A 32 12.38 -15.04 -7.91
N ASP A 33 12.29 -14.65 -9.17
CA ASP A 33 12.20 -13.22 -9.53
C ASP A 33 11.10 -12.91 -10.55
N GLY A 34 10.19 -13.86 -10.76
CA GLY A 34 9.00 -13.64 -11.56
C GLY A 34 9.20 -13.64 -13.07
N LEU A 35 10.43 -13.73 -13.60
CA LEU A 35 10.62 -13.82 -15.06
C LEU A 35 10.86 -15.25 -15.54
N ARG A 36 10.66 -15.44 -16.84
CA ARG A 36 10.96 -16.73 -17.48
C ARG A 36 12.47 -17.00 -17.44
N LYS A 37 12.81 -18.27 -17.63
CA LYS A 37 14.21 -18.69 -17.81
C LYS A 37 14.91 -17.82 -18.88
N PRO A 38 16.12 -17.29 -18.60
CA PRO A 38 16.88 -16.52 -19.57
C PRO A 38 17.16 -17.36 -20.83
N LYS A 39 17.17 -16.69 -21.98
CA LYS A 39 17.66 -17.26 -23.25
C LYS A 39 19.02 -16.64 -23.57
N ARG A 40 19.58 -16.96 -24.74
CA ARG A 40 20.84 -16.39 -25.25
C ARG A 40 20.81 -14.88 -25.56
N SER A 41 19.80 -14.12 -25.10
CA SER A 41 19.76 -12.67 -25.27
C SER A 41 20.68 -11.97 -24.27
N ASP A 42 21.11 -10.77 -24.63
CA ASP A 42 22.27 -10.09 -24.04
C ASP A 42 22.09 -9.70 -22.56
N ASP A 43 20.86 -9.40 -22.11
CA ASP A 43 20.59 -8.98 -20.72
C ASP A 43 19.95 -10.05 -19.81
N GLY A 44 19.45 -11.15 -20.41
CA GLY A 44 18.71 -12.21 -19.70
C GLY A 44 17.32 -11.83 -19.18
N MET A 45 16.79 -10.63 -19.44
CA MET A 45 15.58 -10.07 -18.80
C MET A 45 14.26 -10.41 -19.51
N ARG A 46 14.12 -11.66 -19.96
CA ARG A 46 13.02 -12.08 -20.83
C ARG A 46 11.71 -12.34 -20.07
N GLY A 47 10.76 -11.40 -20.16
CA GLY A 47 9.31 -11.59 -20.08
C GLY A 47 8.74 -12.21 -18.81
N GLU A 48 7.50 -11.86 -18.47
CA GLU A 48 6.86 -12.34 -17.24
C GLU A 48 6.59 -13.85 -17.26
N ALA A 49 6.86 -14.51 -16.14
CA ALA A 49 6.51 -15.90 -15.94
C ALA A 49 4.99 -16.05 -15.79
N THR A 50 4.46 -17.16 -16.33
CA THR A 50 3.06 -17.58 -16.17
C THR A 50 2.71 -18.04 -14.76
N MET A 51 3.71 -18.15 -13.88
CA MET A 51 3.59 -18.42 -12.46
C MET A 51 4.70 -17.62 -11.75
N ALA A 52 4.59 -16.30 -11.75
CA ALA A 52 5.45 -15.49 -10.90
C ALA A 52 5.03 -15.73 -9.44
N SER A 53 5.97 -16.10 -8.57
CA SER A 53 5.80 -16.07 -7.11
C SER A 53 5.79 -14.63 -6.55
N TRP A 54 5.82 -13.65 -7.46
CA TRP A 54 6.28 -12.31 -7.22
C TRP A 54 5.12 -11.30 -7.23
N GLY A 55 4.87 -10.72 -6.07
CA GLY A 55 4.26 -9.40 -5.90
C GLY A 55 2.73 -9.29 -5.78
N GLY A 56 2.31 -8.49 -4.79
CA GLY A 56 1.30 -7.43 -4.96
C GLY A 56 -0.11 -7.68 -4.41
N TRP A 57 -0.68 -6.72 -3.68
CA TRP A 57 -2.08 -6.73 -3.23
C TRP A 57 -3.07 -6.55 -4.40
N PRO A 58 -4.26 -7.21 -4.41
CA PRO A 58 -4.65 -8.40 -3.66
C PRO A 58 -4.33 -9.68 -4.47
N ASN A 59 -3.17 -10.29 -4.23
CA ASN A 59 -2.79 -11.54 -4.90
C ASN A 59 -3.05 -12.76 -3.97
N PRO A 60 -3.89 -13.73 -4.35
CA PRO A 60 -4.09 -14.98 -3.62
C PRO A 60 -2.82 -15.85 -3.48
N ASN A 61 -1.70 -15.50 -4.14
CA ASN A 61 -0.39 -16.13 -3.97
C ASN A 61 0.52 -15.45 -2.94
N ARG A 62 -0.03 -14.74 -1.95
CA ARG A 62 0.65 -14.33 -0.70
C ARG A 62 1.08 -15.53 0.19
N GLY A 63 1.43 -16.67 -0.42
CA GLY A 63 1.75 -17.95 0.22
C GLY A 63 3.11 -18.52 -0.16
N ALA A 64 3.86 -17.92 -1.10
CA ALA A 64 5.27 -18.29 -1.26
C ALA A 64 6.04 -17.77 -0.04
N ARG A 65 6.25 -18.66 0.94
CA ARG A 65 7.07 -18.37 2.12
C ARG A 65 8.42 -17.82 1.63
N PRO A 66 8.99 -16.75 2.23
CA PRO A 66 10.25 -16.17 1.76
C PRO A 66 11.37 -17.21 1.60
N VAL A 67 11.37 -18.25 2.44
CA VAL A 67 12.23 -19.45 2.31
C VAL A 67 12.14 -20.12 0.92
N THR A 68 10.94 -20.24 0.35
CA THR A 68 10.73 -20.80 -1.00
C THR A 68 11.37 -19.93 -2.08
N ILE A 69 11.25 -18.61 -1.95
CA ILE A 69 11.87 -17.64 -2.88
C ILE A 69 13.39 -17.74 -2.80
N ILE A 70 13.95 -17.72 -1.58
CA ILE A 70 15.39 -17.87 -1.34
C ILE A 70 15.92 -19.15 -1.99
N ASN A 71 15.24 -20.27 -1.76
CA ASN A 71 15.62 -21.55 -2.34
C ASN A 71 15.54 -21.58 -3.87
N ALA A 72 14.51 -20.94 -4.46
CA ALA A 72 14.40 -20.82 -5.92
C ALA A 72 15.52 -19.96 -6.50
N CYS A 73 15.87 -18.84 -5.85
CA CYS A 73 16.98 -17.99 -6.27
C CYS A 73 18.34 -18.69 -6.17
N ASN A 74 18.58 -19.46 -5.10
CA ASN A 74 19.78 -20.28 -4.98
C ASN A 74 19.90 -21.25 -6.16
N ARG A 75 18.85 -22.02 -6.44
CA ARG A 75 18.85 -22.96 -7.57
C ARG A 75 18.99 -22.25 -8.93
N ALA A 76 18.38 -21.08 -9.10
CA ALA A 76 18.50 -20.30 -10.33
C ALA A 76 19.95 -19.84 -10.58
N LEU A 77 20.62 -19.32 -9.54
CA LEU A 77 22.02 -18.92 -9.58
C LEU A 77 22.96 -20.11 -9.83
N ASP A 78 22.68 -21.27 -9.21
CA ASP A 78 23.49 -22.49 -9.31
C ASP A 78 23.23 -23.30 -10.59
N SER A 79 22.17 -22.98 -11.35
CA SER A 79 21.72 -23.77 -12.50
C SER A 79 22.67 -23.82 -13.69
N GLY A 80 23.68 -22.94 -13.74
CA GLY A 80 24.55 -22.73 -14.90
C GLY A 80 23.81 -22.23 -16.15
N LYS A 81 22.55 -21.77 -16.02
CA LYS A 81 21.75 -21.24 -17.14
C LYS A 81 21.76 -19.72 -17.23
N LEU A 82 22.24 -19.04 -16.20
CA LEU A 82 22.52 -17.61 -16.22
C LEU A 82 23.94 -17.40 -16.76
N LEU A 83 24.06 -16.78 -17.92
CA LEU A 83 25.37 -16.52 -18.53
C LEU A 83 26.16 -15.49 -17.71
N PRO A 84 27.51 -15.53 -17.73
CA PRO A 84 28.34 -14.54 -17.02
C PRO A 84 28.02 -13.09 -17.41
N GLU A 85 27.71 -12.86 -18.69
CA GLU A 85 27.43 -11.53 -19.27
C GLU A 85 26.02 -11.01 -18.92
N GLN A 86 25.13 -11.86 -18.39
CA GLN A 86 23.76 -11.49 -18.00
C GLN A 86 23.75 -10.83 -16.61
N THR A 87 24.52 -9.75 -16.48
CA THR A 87 24.81 -9.01 -15.26
C THR A 87 23.54 -8.34 -14.69
N LEU A 88 22.69 -7.75 -15.54
CA LEU A 88 21.40 -7.19 -15.13
C LEU A 88 20.46 -8.25 -14.53
N ARG A 89 20.38 -9.42 -15.17
CA ARG A 89 19.58 -10.55 -14.67
C ARG A 89 20.12 -11.07 -13.35
N ARG A 90 21.45 -11.14 -13.18
CA ARG A 90 22.09 -11.50 -11.91
C ARG A 90 21.72 -10.51 -10.81
N ALA A 91 21.80 -9.21 -11.09
CA ALA A 91 21.39 -8.15 -10.15
C ALA A 91 19.91 -8.31 -9.76
N HIS A 92 19.03 -8.61 -10.72
CA HIS A 92 17.60 -8.83 -10.49
C HIS A 92 17.32 -10.01 -9.55
N ILE A 93 17.97 -11.15 -9.78
CA ILE A 93 17.85 -12.36 -8.95
C ILE A 93 18.36 -12.13 -7.52
N LEU A 94 19.54 -11.51 -7.39
CA LEU A 94 20.14 -11.20 -6.07
C LEU A 94 19.27 -10.22 -5.28
N ARG A 95 18.73 -9.19 -5.95
CA ARG A 95 17.77 -8.25 -5.35
C ARG A 95 16.52 -8.96 -4.83
N ALA A 96 15.95 -9.88 -5.62
CA ALA A 96 14.79 -10.67 -5.19
C ALA A 96 15.10 -11.56 -3.98
N ARG A 97 16.27 -12.21 -3.96
CA ARG A 97 16.74 -13.00 -2.82
C ARG A 97 16.95 -12.15 -1.57
N GLY A 98 17.58 -10.98 -1.71
CA GLY A 98 17.79 -10.02 -0.62
C GLY A 98 16.49 -9.54 0.01
N ALA A 99 15.47 -9.20 -0.80
CA ALA A 99 14.16 -8.81 -0.28
C ALA A 99 13.46 -9.95 0.48
N ALA A 100 13.60 -11.20 0.03
CA ALA A 100 13.07 -12.35 0.74
C ALA A 100 13.82 -12.62 2.07
N GLN A 101 15.13 -12.39 2.11
CA GLN A 101 15.93 -12.48 3.33
C GLN A 101 15.56 -11.40 4.35
N LEU A 102 15.29 -10.15 3.91
CA LEU A 102 14.75 -9.10 4.78
C LEU A 102 13.48 -9.58 5.49
N GLN A 103 12.54 -10.17 4.76
CA GLN A 103 11.30 -10.72 5.32
C GLN A 103 11.50 -11.88 6.31
N GLN A 104 12.69 -12.49 6.36
CA GLN A 104 13.06 -13.50 7.36
C GLN A 104 13.85 -12.92 8.54
N GLY A 105 14.18 -11.62 8.53
CA GLY A 105 15.06 -11.00 9.52
C GLY A 105 16.54 -11.34 9.31
N GLU A 106 16.92 -11.86 8.14
CA GLU A 106 18.29 -12.25 7.81
C GLU A 106 19.05 -11.05 7.22
N TYR A 107 19.20 -9.98 8.02
CA TYR A 107 19.62 -8.66 7.54
C TYR A 107 21.04 -8.62 6.96
N ASP A 108 22.01 -9.31 7.58
CA ASP A 108 23.38 -9.38 7.05
C ASP A 108 23.43 -10.09 5.69
N LYS A 109 22.68 -11.19 5.55
CA LYS A 109 22.59 -11.93 4.27
C LYS A 109 21.91 -11.08 3.20
N ALA A 110 20.82 -10.40 3.58
CA ALA A 110 20.13 -9.47 2.69
C ALA A 110 21.06 -8.37 2.20
N LEU A 111 21.79 -7.73 3.11
CA LEU A 111 22.73 -6.67 2.75
C LEU A 111 23.83 -7.19 1.80
N ALA A 112 24.40 -8.36 2.08
CA ALA A 112 25.40 -8.98 1.20
C ALA A 112 24.85 -9.25 -0.21
N ASP A 113 23.62 -9.75 -0.32
CA ASP A 113 22.96 -9.99 -1.62
C ASP A 113 22.67 -8.69 -2.36
N LEU A 114 22.27 -7.64 -1.65
CA LEU A 114 21.97 -6.34 -2.25
C LEU A 114 23.24 -5.60 -2.71
N GLU A 115 24.36 -5.73 -1.98
CA GLU A 115 25.67 -5.24 -2.45
C GLU A 115 26.15 -6.02 -3.68
N ALA A 116 25.99 -7.35 -3.67
CA ALA A 116 26.31 -8.17 -4.84
C ALA A 116 25.40 -7.82 -6.04
N ALA A 117 24.14 -7.47 -5.79
CA ALA A 117 23.23 -7.01 -6.83
C ALA A 117 23.67 -5.66 -7.42
N ARG A 118 24.05 -4.68 -6.58
CA ARG A 118 24.61 -3.39 -7.05
C ARG A 118 25.90 -3.60 -7.84
N ALA A 119 26.79 -4.46 -7.37
CA ALA A 119 28.02 -4.80 -8.08
C ALA A 119 27.75 -5.44 -9.45
N ALA A 120 26.77 -6.34 -9.55
CA ALA A 120 26.34 -6.92 -10.81
C ALA A 120 25.66 -5.89 -11.73
N GLY A 121 24.98 -4.89 -11.18
CA GLY A 121 24.31 -3.82 -11.94
C GLY A 121 25.20 -2.66 -12.38
N ARG A 122 26.48 -2.64 -12.01
CA ARG A 122 27.37 -1.48 -12.15
C ARG A 122 27.47 -0.91 -13.56
N GLU A 123 27.35 -1.75 -14.59
CA GLU A 123 27.36 -1.30 -16.00
C GLU A 123 26.23 -0.31 -16.32
N TYR A 124 25.14 -0.34 -15.55
CA TYR A 124 23.98 0.52 -15.69
C TYR A 124 24.00 1.72 -14.73
N ASP A 125 25.09 1.91 -13.98
CA ASP A 125 25.24 3.09 -13.12
C ASP A 125 25.19 4.36 -13.98
N GLY A 126 24.32 5.31 -13.60
CA GLY A 126 24.09 6.54 -14.36
C GLY A 126 23.11 6.42 -15.52
N ASP A 127 22.65 5.20 -15.88
CA ASP A 127 21.48 5.05 -16.76
C ASP A 127 20.23 5.56 -16.02
N PHE A 128 19.56 6.53 -16.62
CA PHE A 128 18.46 7.25 -16.00
C PHE A 128 17.31 6.31 -15.57
N PHE A 129 16.93 5.36 -16.43
CA PHE A 129 15.82 4.45 -16.16
C PHE A 129 16.20 3.34 -15.17
N TYR A 130 17.42 2.85 -15.24
CA TYR A 130 17.96 1.91 -14.27
C TYR A 130 17.99 2.54 -12.87
N GLU A 131 18.55 3.74 -12.74
CA GLU A 131 18.67 4.46 -11.47
C GLU A 131 17.30 4.74 -10.87
N ARG A 132 16.32 5.13 -11.68
CA ARG A 132 14.94 5.35 -11.23
C ARG A 132 14.18 4.05 -10.92
N SER A 133 14.63 2.87 -11.34
CA SER A 133 13.87 1.62 -11.12
C SER A 133 14.61 0.66 -10.19
N MET A 134 15.58 -0.09 -10.74
CA MET A 134 16.44 -1.01 -9.99
C MET A 134 17.26 -0.28 -8.94
N GLY A 135 17.81 0.90 -9.28
CA GLY A 135 18.60 1.73 -8.36
C GLY A 135 17.83 2.10 -7.11
N VAL A 136 16.69 2.79 -7.25
CA VAL A 136 15.80 3.13 -6.12
C VAL A 136 15.41 1.90 -5.29
N SER A 137 15.07 0.79 -5.96
CA SER A 137 14.72 -0.45 -5.28
C SER A 137 15.86 -1.01 -4.42
N LEU A 138 17.09 -1.04 -4.97
CA LEU A 138 18.28 -1.49 -4.24
C LEU A 138 18.60 -0.55 -3.07
N ASP A 139 18.53 0.76 -3.28
CA ASP A 139 18.80 1.77 -2.25
C ASP A 139 17.84 1.62 -1.07
N LEU A 140 16.54 1.48 -1.31
CA LEU A 140 15.54 1.29 -0.23
C LEU A 140 15.65 -0.06 0.48
N LEU A 141 15.93 -1.16 -0.25
CA LEU A 141 16.12 -2.46 0.38
C LEU A 141 17.37 -2.48 1.26
N ARG A 142 18.45 -1.82 0.82
CA ARG A 142 19.68 -1.63 1.62
C ARG A 142 19.39 -0.75 2.83
N ALA A 143 18.62 0.32 2.66
CA ALA A 143 18.20 1.18 3.76
C ALA A 143 17.45 0.39 4.84
N ILE A 144 16.52 -0.50 4.46
CA ILE A 144 15.83 -1.38 5.42
C ILE A 144 16.81 -2.30 6.14
N ALA A 145 17.73 -2.95 5.41
CA ALA A 145 18.74 -3.83 6.02
C ALA A 145 19.61 -3.07 7.04
N LEU A 146 20.10 -1.89 6.65
CA LEU A 146 20.97 -1.05 7.47
C LEU A 146 20.23 -0.51 8.71
N ASN A 147 18.97 -0.10 8.55
CA ASN A 147 18.13 0.34 9.65
C ASN A 147 18.01 -0.73 10.73
N ASP A 148 17.71 -1.97 10.33
CA ASP A 148 17.51 -3.07 11.25
C ASP A 148 18.83 -3.58 11.86
N LEU A 149 19.97 -3.31 11.20
CA LEU A 149 21.32 -3.50 11.74
C LEU A 149 21.79 -2.32 12.63
N GLY A 150 20.96 -1.30 12.86
CA GLY A 150 21.28 -0.14 13.69
C GLY A 150 22.14 0.94 13.01
N ARG A 151 22.41 0.80 11.70
CA ARG A 151 23.18 1.76 10.87
C ARG A 151 22.25 2.83 10.28
N ARG A 152 21.63 3.60 11.19
CA ARG A 152 20.50 4.51 10.91
C ARG A 152 20.83 5.64 9.95
N GLU A 153 21.97 6.31 10.13
CA GLU A 153 22.40 7.43 9.26
C GLU A 153 22.60 6.97 7.82
N GLU A 154 23.23 5.81 7.62
CA GLU A 154 23.44 5.23 6.30
C GLU A 154 22.11 4.80 5.64
N ALA A 155 21.18 4.27 6.45
CA ALA A 155 19.84 3.94 5.97
C ALA A 155 19.09 5.18 5.49
N LEU A 156 19.13 6.28 6.26
CA LEU A 156 18.48 7.54 5.89
C LEU A 156 19.09 8.14 4.63
N ALA A 157 20.42 8.14 4.49
CA ALA A 157 21.09 8.66 3.30
C ALA A 157 20.65 7.92 2.01
N LEU A 158 20.53 6.59 2.06
CA LEU A 158 20.03 5.80 0.93
C LEU A 158 18.54 6.05 0.68
N SER A 159 17.74 6.15 1.74
CA SER A 159 16.31 6.47 1.64
C SER A 159 16.10 7.84 0.98
N ASP A 160 16.84 8.86 1.38
CA ASP A 160 16.71 10.21 0.85
C ASP A 160 17.11 10.28 -0.62
N ALA A 161 18.19 9.59 -1.01
CA ALA A 161 18.59 9.45 -2.41
C ALA A 161 17.49 8.76 -3.25
N ALA A 162 16.86 7.72 -2.71
CA ALA A 162 15.75 7.02 -3.36
C ALA A 162 14.49 7.91 -3.51
N LEU A 163 14.12 8.65 -2.46
CA LEU A 163 12.98 9.57 -2.46
C LEU A 163 13.18 10.71 -3.46
N ALA A 164 14.40 11.25 -3.57
CA ALA A 164 14.74 12.28 -4.56
C ALA A 164 14.62 11.78 -6.00
N LYS A 165 14.97 10.51 -6.25
CA LYS A 165 14.81 9.89 -7.56
C LYS A 165 13.33 9.65 -7.91
N ARG A 166 12.45 9.33 -6.96
CA ARG A 166 11.00 9.15 -7.21
C ARG A 166 10.11 9.83 -6.16
N PRO A 167 9.92 11.15 -6.25
CA PRO A 167 9.13 11.89 -5.26
C PRO A 167 7.65 11.51 -5.23
N TYR A 168 7.11 10.90 -6.31
CA TYR A 168 5.67 10.63 -6.42
C TYR A 168 5.32 9.13 -6.54
N ALA A 169 6.30 8.24 -6.43
CA ALA A 169 6.05 6.80 -6.38
C ALA A 169 5.61 6.37 -4.98
N LEU A 170 4.44 5.76 -4.88
CA LEU A 170 3.77 5.52 -3.59
C LEU A 170 4.60 4.62 -2.65
N ALA A 171 5.09 3.48 -3.15
CA ALA A 171 5.86 2.55 -2.34
C ALA A 171 7.18 3.15 -1.85
N VAL A 172 7.80 4.02 -2.67
CA VAL A 172 9.04 4.74 -2.35
C VAL A 172 8.80 5.74 -1.23
N GLN A 173 7.79 6.60 -1.39
CA GLN A 173 7.40 7.56 -0.34
C GLN A 173 7.01 6.85 0.94
N ARG A 174 6.18 5.81 0.87
CA ARG A 174 5.74 5.06 2.05
C ARG A 174 6.92 4.52 2.87
N VAL A 175 7.83 3.79 2.24
CA VAL A 175 8.99 3.22 2.95
C VAL A 175 9.91 4.32 3.48
N GLY A 176 10.20 5.33 2.67
CA GLY A 176 11.08 6.42 3.11
C GLY A 176 10.50 7.24 4.25
N THR A 177 9.19 7.51 4.24
CA THR A 177 8.48 8.16 5.35
C THR A 177 8.55 7.31 6.63
N PHE A 178 8.34 5.98 6.54
CA PHE A 178 8.49 5.10 7.71
C PHE A 178 9.94 5.03 8.22
N LEU A 179 10.93 5.00 7.33
CA LEU A 179 12.35 5.05 7.72
C LEU A 179 12.68 6.35 8.46
N ARG A 180 12.27 7.50 7.94
CA ARG A 180 12.46 8.80 8.60
C ARG A 180 11.72 8.86 9.94
N SER A 181 10.49 8.39 10.01
CA SER A 181 9.69 8.38 11.25
C SER A 181 10.34 7.51 12.32
N GLY A 182 10.84 6.33 11.95
CA GLY A 182 11.50 5.41 12.90
C GLY A 182 12.89 5.86 13.38
N ASN A 183 13.54 6.81 12.67
CA ASN A 183 14.89 7.27 12.98
C ASN A 183 14.99 8.74 13.40
N GLY A 184 13.90 9.52 13.30
CA GLY A 184 13.88 10.92 13.69
C GLY A 184 13.62 11.14 15.18
N ASP A 185 14.03 12.30 15.69
CA ASP A 185 13.76 12.74 17.07
C ASP A 185 12.27 13.05 17.29
N THR A 186 11.54 13.34 16.20
CA THR A 186 10.09 13.60 16.18
C THR A 186 9.37 12.65 15.20
N PRO A 187 9.16 11.35 15.56
CA PRO A 187 8.49 10.35 14.72
C PRO A 187 7.08 10.75 14.24
N THR A 188 6.50 11.74 14.92
CA THR A 188 5.14 12.25 14.79
C THR A 188 5.11 13.61 14.09
N ASP A 189 6.21 14.06 13.47
CA ASP A 189 6.26 15.30 12.72
C ASP A 189 5.21 15.28 11.58
N PRO A 190 4.19 16.16 11.60
CA PRO A 190 3.17 16.21 10.56
C PRO A 190 3.75 16.47 9.16
N ALA A 191 4.84 17.23 9.06
CA ALA A 191 5.48 17.56 7.78
C ALA A 191 6.02 16.30 7.07
N LEU A 192 6.49 15.32 7.85
CA LEU A 192 7.01 14.06 7.33
C LEU A 192 5.91 13.23 6.62
N TRP A 193 4.71 13.26 7.16
CA TRP A 193 3.56 12.48 6.65
C TRP A 193 2.74 13.23 5.61
N GLN A 194 2.89 14.55 5.52
CA GLN A 194 2.12 15.40 4.60
C GLN A 194 2.34 15.00 3.14
N VAL A 195 3.58 14.77 2.73
CA VAL A 195 3.91 14.35 1.35
C VAL A 195 3.24 13.03 0.99
N LEU A 196 3.26 12.06 1.91
CA LEU A 196 2.59 10.78 1.69
C LEU A 196 1.07 10.97 1.65
N ALA A 197 0.49 11.78 2.54
CA ALA A 197 -0.95 12.06 2.61
C ALA A 197 -1.49 12.85 1.40
N GLN A 198 -0.63 13.58 0.68
CA GLN A 198 -0.96 14.20 -0.60
C GLN A 198 -1.21 13.14 -1.68
N ILE A 199 -0.31 12.15 -1.80
CA ILE A 199 -0.37 11.14 -2.87
C ILE A 199 -1.15 9.86 -2.50
N ASP A 200 -1.38 9.62 -1.20
CA ASP A 200 -2.08 8.48 -0.61
C ASP A 200 -3.12 8.95 0.41
N PRO A 201 -4.39 9.09 0.01
CA PRO A 201 -5.46 9.48 0.93
C PRO A 201 -5.60 8.52 2.13
N ALA A 202 -5.21 7.24 2.00
CA ALA A 202 -5.32 6.27 3.08
C ALA A 202 -4.35 6.53 4.25
N THR A 203 -3.31 7.34 4.02
CA THR A 203 -2.35 7.74 5.07
C THR A 203 -2.73 9.05 5.74
N ARG A 204 -3.86 9.68 5.35
CA ARG A 204 -4.41 10.83 6.08
C ARG A 204 -4.74 10.40 7.52
N GLY A 205 -4.31 11.23 8.48
CA GLY A 205 -4.42 10.89 9.90
C GLY A 205 -3.45 9.80 10.38
N MET A 206 -2.44 9.40 9.57
CA MET A 206 -1.39 8.48 10.03
C MET A 206 -0.52 9.15 11.11
N THR A 207 -0.17 10.43 10.95
CA THR A 207 0.44 11.24 12.02
C THR A 207 -0.39 11.13 13.28
N SER A 208 -1.71 11.29 13.17
CA SER A 208 -2.61 11.24 14.30
C SER A 208 -2.68 9.87 14.98
N LYS A 209 -2.67 8.80 14.18
CA LYS A 209 -2.57 7.42 14.67
C LYS A 209 -1.25 7.15 15.39
N LEU A 210 -0.16 7.83 15.01
CA LEU A 210 1.18 7.65 15.56
C LEU A 210 1.49 8.59 16.74
N ALA A 211 0.92 9.80 16.73
CA ALA A 211 1.20 10.89 17.67
C ALA A 211 0.50 10.71 19.00
N GLY A 212 -0.68 10.11 19.02
CA GLY A 212 -1.38 9.87 20.28
C GLY A 212 -1.82 11.13 21.02
N ALA A 213 -2.07 12.27 20.35
CA ALA A 213 -2.28 13.56 21.00
C ALA A 213 -3.58 14.29 20.60
N SER A 214 -4.06 15.12 21.52
CA SER A 214 -5.31 15.90 21.50
C SER A 214 -5.47 16.91 20.36
N ASP A 215 -4.38 17.37 19.74
CA ASP A 215 -4.42 18.34 18.64
C ASP A 215 -5.05 17.76 17.36
N ASP A 216 -5.03 16.44 17.20
CA ASP A 216 -5.62 15.73 16.08
C ASP A 216 -7.14 15.66 16.15
N PHE A 217 -7.72 15.57 17.35
CA PHE A 217 -9.17 15.54 17.52
C PHE A 217 -9.79 16.88 17.12
N ARG A 218 -9.10 17.98 17.42
CA ARG A 218 -9.52 19.31 17.01
C ARG A 218 -9.54 19.47 15.49
N MET A 219 -8.52 18.99 14.78
CA MET A 219 -8.50 19.02 13.32
C MET A 219 -9.54 18.08 12.70
N LEU A 220 -9.66 16.86 13.21
CA LEU A 220 -10.63 15.89 12.70
C LEU A 220 -12.08 16.38 12.89
N ALA A 221 -12.42 16.93 14.06
CA ALA A 221 -13.72 17.53 14.33
C ALA A 221 -13.99 18.72 13.40
N ALA A 222 -13.01 19.60 13.19
CA ALA A 222 -13.17 20.78 12.33
C ALA A 222 -13.35 20.45 10.84
N THR A 223 -12.85 19.31 10.37
CA THR A 223 -12.84 18.93 8.94
C THR A 223 -13.89 17.89 8.57
N SER A 224 -14.58 17.27 9.54
CA SER A 224 -15.41 16.09 9.26
C SER A 224 -16.72 16.36 8.51
N GLY A 225 -17.22 17.59 8.51
CA GLY A 225 -18.53 17.92 7.96
C GLY A 225 -19.68 17.14 8.62
N GLU A 226 -20.78 16.97 7.89
CA GLU A 226 -21.96 16.21 8.31
C GLU A 226 -21.74 14.70 8.26
N PRO A 227 -22.42 13.89 9.12
CA PRO A 227 -22.24 12.45 9.15
C PRO A 227 -22.62 11.76 7.84
N VAL A 228 -21.64 11.16 7.17
CA VAL A 228 -21.84 10.26 6.03
C VAL A 228 -21.14 8.94 6.33
N VAL A 229 -21.92 7.88 6.50
CA VAL A 229 -21.41 6.54 6.82
C VAL A 229 -21.83 5.56 5.73
N GLU A 230 -20.87 5.21 4.89
CA GLU A 230 -21.06 4.22 3.83
C GLU A 230 -20.53 2.86 4.28
N MET A 231 -21.43 1.88 4.38
CA MET A 231 -21.03 0.51 4.67
C MET A 231 -20.57 -0.19 3.39
N PRO A 232 -19.54 -1.05 3.44
CA PRO A 232 -19.15 -1.85 2.30
C PRO A 232 -20.33 -2.69 1.79
N GLY A 233 -20.40 -2.90 0.47
CA GLY A 233 -21.38 -3.83 -0.10
C GLY A 233 -21.14 -5.28 0.34
N PRO A 234 -22.14 -6.17 0.17
CA PRO A 234 -22.01 -7.59 0.50
C PRO A 234 -20.83 -8.21 -0.26
N PRO A 235 -20.11 -9.15 0.37
CA PRO A 235 -19.08 -9.91 -0.34
C PRO A 235 -19.73 -10.74 -1.45
N THR A 236 -19.17 -10.68 -2.65
CA THR A 236 -19.69 -11.47 -3.77
C THR A 236 -19.24 -12.93 -3.67
N LEU A 237 -20.03 -13.89 -4.19
CA LEU A 237 -19.62 -15.30 -4.31
C LEU A 237 -18.24 -15.41 -4.98
N GLN A 238 -17.97 -14.56 -5.96
CA GLN A 238 -16.70 -14.50 -6.65
C GLN A 238 -15.55 -14.06 -5.75
N GLN A 239 -15.75 -13.08 -4.85
CA GLN A 239 -14.73 -12.67 -3.86
C GLN A 239 -14.41 -13.81 -2.88
N LEU A 240 -15.43 -14.56 -2.45
CA LEU A 240 -15.26 -15.72 -1.56
C LEU A 240 -14.53 -16.87 -2.26
N LEU A 241 -14.86 -17.14 -3.52
CA LEU A 241 -14.21 -18.18 -4.33
C LEU A 241 -12.78 -17.80 -4.77
N GLN A 242 -12.44 -16.51 -4.81
CA GLN A 242 -11.11 -16.01 -5.17
C GLN A 242 -10.14 -15.91 -3.96
N ASN A 243 -10.43 -16.60 -2.86
CA ASN A 243 -9.62 -16.61 -1.63
C ASN A 243 -9.48 -15.23 -0.94
N ALA A 244 -10.46 -14.32 -1.04
CA ALA A 244 -10.50 -13.21 -0.08
C ALA A 244 -10.68 -13.82 1.32
N SER A 245 -9.72 -13.63 2.22
CA SER A 245 -9.88 -14.14 3.59
C SER A 245 -11.08 -13.44 4.24
N VAL A 246 -11.88 -14.20 4.98
CA VAL A 246 -12.99 -13.65 5.79
C VAL A 246 -12.48 -12.51 6.68
N GLU A 247 -11.24 -12.60 7.16
CA GLU A 247 -10.54 -11.56 7.90
C GLU A 247 -10.35 -10.26 7.09
N ALA A 248 -9.95 -10.33 5.81
CA ALA A 248 -9.80 -9.14 4.97
C ALA A 248 -11.14 -8.48 4.65
N ILE A 249 -12.20 -9.29 4.48
CA ILE A 249 -13.57 -8.80 4.30
C ILE A 249 -14.03 -8.11 5.59
N ALA A 250 -13.91 -8.77 6.73
CA ALA A 250 -14.22 -8.22 8.05
C ALA A 250 -13.47 -6.91 8.32
N GLY A 251 -12.18 -6.86 7.98
CA GLY A 251 -11.35 -5.67 8.15
C GLY A 251 -11.88 -4.43 7.43
N LYS A 252 -12.53 -4.58 6.27
CA LYS A 252 -13.18 -3.46 5.56
C LYS A 252 -14.36 -2.92 6.35
N TRP A 253 -15.21 -3.80 6.87
CA TRP A 253 -16.38 -3.44 7.67
C TRP A 253 -15.96 -2.78 8.99
N ILE A 254 -14.98 -3.37 9.69
CA ILE A 254 -14.38 -2.82 10.91
C ILE A 254 -13.80 -1.42 10.65
N THR A 255 -13.14 -1.21 9.52
CA THR A 255 -12.56 0.10 9.16
C THR A 255 -13.65 1.12 8.84
N ALA A 256 -14.66 0.74 8.06
CA ALA A 256 -15.79 1.61 7.70
C ALA A 256 -16.59 2.06 8.93
N THR A 257 -16.65 1.23 9.98
CA THR A 257 -17.23 1.61 11.28
C THR A 257 -16.26 2.41 12.15
N GLY A 258 -14.98 2.04 12.18
CA GLY A 258 -14.00 2.67 13.07
C GLY A 258 -13.58 4.09 12.68
N ILE A 259 -13.76 4.50 11.41
CA ILE A 259 -13.53 5.90 10.98
C ILE A 259 -14.56 6.86 11.59
N PRO A 260 -15.87 6.70 11.35
CA PRO A 260 -16.88 7.63 11.88
C PRO A 260 -16.95 7.61 13.40
N MET A 261 -16.65 6.48 14.06
CA MET A 261 -16.55 6.44 15.53
C MET A 261 -15.35 7.22 16.09
N ARG A 262 -14.24 7.28 15.36
CA ARG A 262 -13.12 8.18 15.70
C ARG A 262 -13.50 9.64 15.54
N THR A 263 -14.27 9.96 14.50
CA THR A 263 -14.83 11.30 14.30
C THR A 263 -15.78 11.69 15.43
N ALA A 264 -16.67 10.77 15.85
CA ALA A 264 -17.54 10.99 17.00
C ALA A 264 -16.75 11.29 18.28
N TYR A 265 -15.67 10.53 18.53
CA TYR A 265 -14.78 10.77 19.66
C TYR A 265 -14.10 12.13 19.56
N ALA A 266 -13.66 12.53 18.36
CA ALA A 266 -13.01 13.81 18.14
C ALA A 266 -13.92 14.98 18.53
N HIS A 267 -15.20 14.94 18.11
CA HIS A 267 -16.21 15.92 18.50
C HIS A 267 -16.44 15.95 20.02
N ALA A 268 -16.50 14.77 20.67
CA ALA A 268 -16.59 14.69 22.12
C ALA A 268 -15.37 15.29 22.83
N ALA A 269 -14.17 15.05 22.30
CA ALA A 269 -12.93 15.58 22.86
C ALA A 269 -12.83 17.11 22.74
N THR A 270 -13.44 17.69 21.70
CA THR A 270 -13.52 19.14 21.48
C THR A 270 -14.72 19.80 22.15
N GLY A 271 -15.55 19.05 22.88
CA GLY A 271 -16.72 19.55 23.61
C GLY A 271 -18.00 19.70 22.76
N ASP A 272 -18.02 19.20 21.53
CA ASP A 272 -19.22 19.15 20.69
C ASP A 272 -19.97 17.81 20.89
N ALA A 273 -20.66 17.71 22.02
CA ALA A 273 -21.40 16.51 22.39
C ALA A 273 -22.56 16.20 21.42
N GLU A 274 -23.14 17.22 20.78
CA GLU A 274 -24.24 17.04 19.83
C GLU A 274 -23.73 16.41 18.53
N ALA A 275 -22.67 16.95 17.94
CA ALA A 275 -22.06 16.35 16.75
C ALA A 275 -21.53 14.94 17.03
N ALA A 276 -20.93 14.70 18.20
CA ALA A 276 -20.49 13.37 18.60
C ALA A 276 -21.63 12.34 18.57
N ARG A 277 -22.78 12.69 19.15
CA ARG A 277 -23.98 11.82 19.15
C ARG A 277 -24.54 11.62 17.74
N ARG A 278 -24.59 12.66 16.90
CA ARG A 278 -25.02 12.53 15.49
C ARG A 278 -24.17 11.52 14.70
N TRP A 279 -22.85 11.55 14.87
CA TRP A 279 -21.95 10.57 14.22
C TRP A 279 -22.15 9.14 14.75
N MET A 280 -22.38 8.96 16.05
CA MET A 280 -22.71 7.65 16.62
C MET A 280 -24.04 7.12 16.09
N GLU A 281 -25.07 7.96 16.03
CA GLU A 281 -26.39 7.59 15.52
C GLU A 281 -26.34 7.23 14.04
N ALA A 282 -25.66 8.03 13.21
CA ALA A 282 -25.47 7.74 11.79
C ALA A 282 -24.75 6.40 11.57
N THR A 283 -23.71 6.12 12.37
CA THR A 283 -22.97 4.86 12.30
C THR A 283 -23.83 3.66 12.73
N ARG A 284 -24.60 3.81 13.80
CA ARG A 284 -25.55 2.78 14.27
C ARG A 284 -26.62 2.49 13.22
N ALA A 285 -27.19 3.55 12.63
CA ALA A 285 -28.20 3.44 11.58
C ALA A 285 -27.64 2.74 10.33
N ALA A 286 -26.42 3.08 9.92
CA ALA A 286 -25.76 2.44 8.78
C ALA A 286 -25.50 0.94 9.01
N LEU A 287 -25.12 0.55 10.23
CA LEU A 287 -24.95 -0.86 10.62
C LEU A 287 -26.29 -1.62 10.70
N ALA A 288 -27.35 -0.95 11.13
CA ALA A 288 -28.70 -1.53 11.26
C ALA A 288 -29.50 -1.53 9.94
N ALA A 289 -29.08 -0.79 8.93
CA ALA A 289 -29.76 -0.70 7.65
C ALA A 289 -29.85 -2.07 6.97
N GLU A 290 -31.04 -2.41 6.47
CA GLU A 290 -31.29 -3.63 5.72
C GLU A 290 -30.46 -3.67 4.41
N PRO A 291 -30.08 -4.86 3.93
CA PRO A 291 -29.31 -5.01 2.70
C PRO A 291 -30.03 -4.37 1.51
N LYS A 292 -29.30 -3.61 0.68
CA LYS A 292 -29.86 -2.95 -0.52
C LYS A 292 -29.82 -3.80 -1.80
N SER A 293 -29.40 -5.07 -1.73
CA SER A 293 -29.02 -5.85 -2.92
C SER A 293 -30.03 -6.94 -3.27
N GLU A 294 -30.59 -6.87 -4.48
CA GLU A 294 -31.41 -7.95 -5.09
C GLU A 294 -30.57 -9.15 -5.59
N ASP A 295 -29.24 -9.02 -5.70
CA ASP A 295 -28.36 -9.97 -6.43
C ASP A 295 -27.20 -10.59 -5.61
N ALA A 296 -27.25 -10.61 -4.27
CA ALA A 296 -26.13 -11.08 -3.44
C ALA A 296 -26.40 -12.41 -2.70
N THR A 297 -25.32 -13.18 -2.52
CA THR A 297 -25.16 -14.40 -1.70
C THR A 297 -25.65 -14.27 -0.23
N PRO A 298 -25.76 -15.38 0.56
CA PRO A 298 -26.72 -15.50 1.66
C PRO A 298 -26.61 -14.36 2.68
N ASP A 299 -27.75 -13.72 2.96
CA ASP A 299 -27.99 -12.65 3.94
C ASP A 299 -27.25 -12.83 5.28
N GLU A 300 -26.97 -14.08 5.64
CA GLU A 300 -26.25 -14.51 6.84
C GLU A 300 -24.81 -13.95 6.92
N LEU A 301 -24.07 -13.88 5.81
CA LEU A 301 -22.67 -13.42 5.85
C LEU A 301 -22.56 -11.91 5.99
N GLU A 302 -23.42 -11.14 5.33
CA GLU A 302 -23.48 -9.69 5.53
C GLU A 302 -23.92 -9.37 6.96
N THR A 303 -24.93 -10.07 7.46
CA THR A 303 -25.38 -9.97 8.86
C THR A 303 -24.25 -10.25 9.83
N LEU A 304 -23.45 -11.30 9.58
CA LEU A 304 -22.27 -11.61 10.39
C LEU A 304 -21.24 -10.48 10.35
N MET A 305 -20.96 -9.89 9.18
CA MET A 305 -20.02 -8.76 9.07
C MET A 305 -20.50 -7.52 9.83
N ARG A 306 -21.80 -7.22 9.76
CA ARG A 306 -22.44 -6.14 10.54
C ARG A 306 -22.32 -6.38 12.04
N GLN A 307 -22.65 -7.59 12.49
CA GLN A 307 -22.53 -7.98 13.90
C GLN A 307 -21.08 -7.91 14.38
N LEU A 308 -20.14 -8.38 13.55
CA LEU A 308 -18.72 -8.30 13.88
C LEU A 308 -18.26 -6.85 13.98
N ALA A 309 -18.60 -6.00 13.01
CA ALA A 309 -18.25 -4.57 13.04
C ALA A 309 -18.90 -3.84 14.23
N MET A 310 -20.14 -4.18 14.57
CA MET A 310 -20.83 -3.68 15.75
C MET A 310 -20.05 -4.03 17.04
N ALA A 311 -19.74 -5.31 17.23
CA ALA A 311 -19.07 -5.81 18.43
C ALA A 311 -17.60 -5.38 18.54
N THR A 312 -16.88 -5.28 17.42
CA THR A 312 -15.42 -5.04 17.42
C THR A 312 -15.03 -3.59 17.21
N ALA A 313 -15.87 -2.78 16.56
CA ALA A 313 -15.57 -1.38 16.27
C ALA A 313 -16.60 -0.41 16.87
N PHE A 314 -17.91 -0.67 16.78
CA PHE A 314 -18.90 0.29 17.27
C PHE A 314 -18.97 0.34 18.79
N GLU A 315 -19.31 -0.76 19.45
CA GLU A 315 -19.57 -0.81 20.90
C GLU A 315 -18.38 -0.35 21.75
N PRO A 316 -17.12 -0.77 21.47
CA PRO A 316 -15.96 -0.31 22.24
C PRO A 316 -15.77 1.20 22.13
N TYR A 317 -15.97 1.77 20.94
CA TYR A 317 -15.82 3.21 20.73
C TYR A 317 -17.00 4.00 21.29
N ALA A 318 -18.24 3.51 21.17
CA ALA A 318 -19.42 4.21 21.70
C ALA A 318 -19.28 4.46 23.20
N ALA A 319 -18.76 3.48 23.94
CA ALA A 319 -18.45 3.64 25.36
C ALA A 319 -17.39 4.73 25.63
N LEU A 320 -16.34 4.80 24.80
CA LEU A 320 -15.29 5.82 24.92
C LEU A 320 -15.81 7.23 24.57
N VAL A 321 -16.67 7.33 23.55
CA VAL A 321 -17.31 8.60 23.16
C VAL A 321 -18.22 9.12 24.28
N GLU A 322 -19.12 8.28 24.79
CA GLU A 322 -20.02 8.65 25.88
C GLU A 322 -19.26 9.03 27.15
N ALA A 323 -18.20 8.28 27.49
CA ALA A 323 -17.34 8.62 28.62
C ALA A 323 -16.65 9.98 28.40
N ARG A 324 -16.17 10.27 27.19
CA ARG A 324 -15.51 11.55 26.89
C ARG A 324 -16.46 12.74 26.90
N ILE A 325 -17.70 12.55 26.43
CA ILE A 325 -18.78 13.53 26.56
C ILE A 325 -19.05 13.79 28.05
N ALA A 326 -19.23 12.73 28.85
CA ALA A 326 -19.46 12.85 30.28
C ALA A 326 -18.31 13.58 31.01
N VAL A 327 -17.05 13.29 30.67
CA VAL A 327 -15.87 14.05 31.16
C VAL A 327 -15.95 15.52 30.77
N SER A 328 -16.28 15.85 29.53
CA SER A 328 -16.40 17.25 29.08
C SER A 328 -17.53 18.02 29.78
N GLU A 329 -18.56 17.32 30.23
CA GLU A 329 -19.70 17.86 30.97
C GLU A 329 -19.51 17.81 32.50
N GLY A 330 -18.36 17.35 33.00
CA GLY A 330 -18.06 17.19 34.43
C GLY A 330 -18.78 16.03 35.12
N ARG A 331 -19.41 15.12 34.36
CA ARG A 331 -20.13 13.93 34.84
C ARG A 331 -19.19 12.72 35.00
N PHE A 332 -18.17 12.84 35.85
CA PHE A 332 -17.12 11.81 36.00
C PHE A 332 -17.61 10.45 36.48
N GLY A 333 -18.70 10.39 37.26
CA GLY A 333 -19.35 9.14 37.66
C GLY A 333 -19.95 8.38 36.47
N ASP A 334 -20.61 9.11 35.56
CA ASP A 334 -21.19 8.54 34.35
C ASP A 334 -20.10 8.09 33.37
N ALA A 335 -19.00 8.84 33.31
CA ALA A 335 -17.82 8.44 32.54
C ALA A 335 -17.23 7.12 33.03
N ALA A 336 -17.04 6.96 34.35
CA ALA A 336 -16.56 5.71 34.92
C ALA A 336 -17.54 4.54 34.69
N ALA A 337 -18.85 4.79 34.86
CA ALA A 337 -19.88 3.78 34.61
C ALA A 337 -19.93 3.31 33.14
N ALA A 338 -19.69 4.20 32.18
CA ALA A 338 -19.66 3.84 30.76
C ALA A 338 -18.51 2.87 30.40
N LEU A 339 -17.41 2.94 31.15
CA LEU A 339 -16.20 2.12 30.96
C LEU A 339 -16.17 0.87 31.86
N ASP A 340 -17.08 0.76 32.83
CA ASP A 340 -17.07 -0.33 33.81
C ASP A 340 -17.23 -1.72 33.15
N GLY A 341 -16.54 -2.70 33.71
CA GLY A 341 -16.54 -4.10 33.23
C GLY A 341 -15.89 -4.34 31.86
N LYS A 342 -15.15 -3.37 31.31
CA LYS A 342 -14.52 -3.46 29.99
C LYS A 342 -13.00 -3.34 30.07
N GLU A 343 -12.31 -4.05 29.19
CA GLU A 343 -10.86 -3.92 29.00
C GLU A 343 -10.56 -3.00 27.82
N TYR A 344 -9.64 -2.05 28.03
CA TYR A 344 -9.24 -1.09 27.03
C TYR A 344 -7.74 -1.19 26.74
N ASN A 345 -7.41 -1.37 25.47
CA ASN A 345 -6.03 -1.31 25.01
C ASN A 345 -5.54 0.13 24.98
N HIS A 346 -4.25 0.31 25.24
CA HIS A 346 -3.61 1.61 25.11
C HIS A 346 -3.69 2.11 23.66
N SER A 347 -4.19 3.33 23.49
CA SER A 347 -4.42 3.99 22.21
C SER A 347 -4.49 5.51 22.39
N PRO A 348 -4.32 6.31 21.32
CA PRO A 348 -4.51 7.77 21.35
C PRO A 348 -5.81 8.24 22.03
N ILE A 349 -6.90 7.49 21.82
CA ILE A 349 -8.22 7.82 22.35
C ILE A 349 -8.29 7.55 23.85
N THR A 350 -7.79 6.40 24.28
CA THR A 350 -7.74 6.07 25.71
C THR A 350 -6.70 6.90 26.44
N ASP A 351 -5.69 7.44 25.75
CA ASP A 351 -4.74 8.40 26.31
C ASP A 351 -5.43 9.74 26.59
N ASP A 352 -6.04 10.33 25.56
CA ASP A 352 -6.82 11.56 25.74
C ASP A 352 -7.92 11.45 26.80
N LEU A 353 -8.68 10.35 26.81
CA LEU A 353 -9.76 10.17 27.80
C LEU A 353 -9.22 10.08 29.22
N TRP A 354 -8.16 9.30 29.45
CA TRP A 354 -7.60 9.14 30.80
C TRP A 354 -6.94 10.43 31.26
N ASP A 355 -6.24 11.14 30.38
CA ASP A 355 -5.62 12.43 30.70
C ASP A 355 -6.68 13.49 31.01
N ALA A 356 -7.75 13.58 30.21
CA ALA A 356 -8.86 14.48 30.46
C ALA A 356 -9.61 14.14 31.77
N TYR A 357 -9.80 12.85 32.06
CA TYR A 357 -10.41 12.41 33.31
C TYR A 357 -9.54 12.77 34.51
N ALA A 358 -8.23 12.47 34.45
CA ALA A 358 -7.29 12.77 35.51
C ALA A 358 -7.19 14.29 35.77
N ALA A 359 -7.13 15.09 34.71
CA ALA A 359 -7.11 16.55 34.82
C ALA A 359 -8.39 17.09 35.49
N GLY A 360 -9.56 16.53 35.16
CA GLY A 360 -10.84 16.94 35.72
C GLY A 360 -11.11 16.45 37.15
N THR A 361 -10.37 15.44 37.63
CA THR A 361 -10.59 14.80 38.93
C THR A 361 -9.46 15.00 39.94
N ALA A 362 -8.43 15.77 39.57
CA ALA A 362 -7.24 16.01 40.39
C ALA A 362 -7.53 16.50 41.83
N ASP A 363 -8.66 17.17 42.04
CA ASP A 363 -9.05 17.77 43.33
C ASP A 363 -10.27 17.08 43.99
N GLY A 364 -10.75 15.94 43.48
CA GLY A 364 -12.07 15.38 43.83
C GLY A 364 -12.15 13.87 44.06
N ASP A 365 -13.27 13.44 44.64
CA ASP A 365 -13.58 12.04 45.03
C ASP A 365 -14.28 11.29 43.87
N ALA A 366 -13.63 11.25 42.70
CA ALA A 366 -14.18 10.61 41.50
C ALA A 366 -13.85 9.11 41.46
N PRO A 367 -14.73 8.26 40.88
CA PRO A 367 -14.45 6.83 40.76
C PRO A 367 -13.18 6.55 39.94
N ALA A 368 -12.44 5.50 40.30
CA ALA A 368 -11.30 5.09 39.49
C ALA A 368 -11.76 4.53 38.13
N LEU A 369 -11.04 4.91 37.06
CA LEU A 369 -11.22 4.27 35.76
C LEU A 369 -10.60 2.85 35.75
N PRO A 370 -11.09 1.94 34.88
CA PRO A 370 -10.47 0.63 34.72
C PRO A 370 -8.98 0.74 34.32
N VAL A 371 -8.19 -0.27 34.69
CA VAL A 371 -6.77 -0.33 34.31
C VAL A 371 -6.68 -0.58 32.81
N ARG A 372 -5.90 0.25 32.10
CA ARG A 372 -5.62 0.04 30.68
C ARG A 372 -4.63 -1.11 30.52
N GLY A 373 -4.76 -1.85 29.42
CA GLY A 373 -3.75 -2.83 29.02
C GLY A 373 -2.37 -2.17 28.86
N GLU A 374 -1.31 -2.97 28.92
CA GLU A 374 0.06 -2.48 28.72
C GLU A 374 0.17 -1.67 27.43
N ALA A 375 0.85 -0.53 27.49
CA ALA A 375 1.18 0.23 26.30
C ALA A 375 1.94 -0.70 25.35
N PRO A 376 1.44 -0.95 24.12
CA PRO A 376 2.16 -1.78 23.18
C PRO A 376 3.52 -1.10 22.97
N GLU A 377 4.58 -1.89 23.09
CA GLU A 377 5.92 -1.46 22.71
C GLU A 377 5.79 -0.87 21.29
N ARG A 378 6.11 0.43 21.11
CA ARG A 378 6.01 1.11 19.81
C ARG A 378 7.01 0.46 18.85
N LYS A 379 6.64 -0.67 18.26
CA LYS A 379 7.38 -1.31 17.20
C LYS A 379 7.00 -0.57 15.93
N SER A 380 7.94 0.16 15.35
CA SER A 380 7.82 0.60 13.97
C SER A 380 7.32 -0.58 13.13
N PRO A 381 6.41 -0.37 12.17
CA PRO A 381 5.97 -1.45 11.30
C PRO A 381 7.22 -2.14 10.76
N ARG A 382 7.23 -3.48 10.74
CA ARG A 382 8.37 -4.24 10.23
C ARG A 382 8.57 -3.83 8.77
N LEU A 383 9.49 -2.90 8.52
CA LEU A 383 9.78 -2.37 7.19
C LEU A 383 10.16 -3.50 6.23
N ALA A 384 10.84 -4.53 6.76
CA ALA A 384 11.09 -5.79 6.09
C ALA A 384 9.85 -6.43 5.43
N ALA A 385 8.65 -6.28 6.00
CA ALA A 385 7.42 -6.78 5.41
C ALA A 385 7.07 -6.11 4.07
N LEU A 386 7.48 -4.84 3.90
CA LEU A 386 7.28 -4.04 2.68
C LEU A 386 8.36 -4.31 1.61
N ALA A 387 9.37 -5.13 1.90
CA ALA A 387 10.48 -5.38 0.97
C ALA A 387 9.99 -5.86 -0.41
N GLN A 388 8.92 -6.68 -0.45
CA GLN A 388 8.36 -7.18 -1.71
C GLN A 388 7.64 -6.10 -2.54
N ASP A 389 7.15 -5.03 -1.91
CA ASP A 389 6.52 -3.92 -2.60
C ASP A 389 7.56 -2.99 -3.26
N LEU A 390 8.82 -3.08 -2.83
CA LEU A 390 9.91 -2.22 -3.29
C LEU A 390 10.61 -2.70 -4.55
N LEU A 391 10.41 -3.95 -5.00
CA LEU A 391 11.12 -4.40 -6.19
C LEU A 391 10.42 -4.02 -7.50
N MET A 392 10.55 -2.74 -7.79
CA MET A 392 10.18 -2.12 -9.05
C MET A 392 10.77 -2.90 -10.22
N ARG A 393 9.97 -3.08 -11.26
CA ARG A 393 10.47 -3.72 -12.48
C ARG A 393 11.52 -2.82 -13.13
N PRO A 394 12.62 -3.40 -13.64
CA PRO A 394 13.60 -2.63 -14.39
C PRO A 394 12.96 -1.91 -15.57
N GLU A 395 13.26 -0.64 -15.66
CA GLU A 395 12.83 0.25 -16.73
C GLU A 395 13.94 0.43 -17.76
N SER A 396 13.53 0.86 -18.95
CA SER A 396 14.41 1.14 -20.08
C SER A 396 13.67 2.08 -21.01
N GLU A 397 14.38 2.89 -21.78
CA GLU A 397 13.81 3.83 -22.76
C GLU A 397 12.77 3.16 -23.68
N ARG A 398 13.05 1.94 -24.16
CA ARG A 398 12.13 1.15 -25.01
C ARG A 398 10.75 0.91 -24.38
N LYS A 399 10.65 0.81 -23.06
CA LYS A 399 9.38 0.57 -22.33
C LYS A 399 8.56 1.86 -22.17
N LEU A 400 9.14 3.04 -22.40
CA LEU A 400 8.45 4.33 -22.34
C LEU A 400 7.89 4.77 -23.69
N ILE A 401 8.28 4.12 -24.80
CA ILE A 401 7.71 4.39 -26.13
C ILE A 401 6.19 4.19 -26.17
N ASP A 402 5.65 3.27 -25.35
CA ASP A 402 4.20 3.04 -25.24
C ASP A 402 3.45 4.28 -24.69
N TYR A 403 4.12 5.12 -23.88
CA TYR A 403 3.56 6.38 -23.42
C TYR A 403 3.47 7.43 -24.54
N LYS A 404 4.55 7.61 -25.34
CA LYS A 404 4.57 8.56 -26.47
C LYS A 404 3.41 8.32 -27.43
N ARG A 405 3.02 7.05 -27.61
CA ARG A 405 1.88 6.62 -28.44
C ARG A 405 0.51 6.84 -27.80
N SER A 406 0.45 6.95 -26.47
CA SER A 406 -0.79 7.10 -25.71
C SER A 406 -1.27 8.54 -25.55
N ARG A 407 -0.45 9.55 -25.86
CA ARG A 407 -0.80 10.96 -25.62
C ARG A 407 -1.78 11.53 -26.64
N PRO A 408 -2.68 12.43 -26.23
CA PRO A 408 -3.29 13.42 -27.12
C PRO A 408 -2.24 14.51 -27.39
N ASN A 409 -2.22 15.04 -28.61
CA ASN A 409 -1.17 15.97 -29.08
C ASN A 409 -1.34 17.38 -28.48
N PHE A 410 -1.05 17.52 -27.17
CA PHE A 410 -1.31 18.72 -26.37
C PHE A 410 -0.58 19.97 -26.86
N LEU A 411 0.69 19.85 -27.29
CA LEU A 411 1.46 20.99 -27.80
C LEU A 411 0.91 21.51 -29.13
N ALA A 412 0.40 20.62 -29.99
CA ALA A 412 -0.28 21.03 -31.22
C ALA A 412 -1.64 21.70 -30.91
N ALA A 413 -2.33 21.26 -29.86
CA ALA A 413 -3.61 21.81 -29.44
C ALA A 413 -3.46 23.17 -28.72
N LEU A 414 -2.41 23.37 -27.92
CA LEU A 414 -2.13 24.66 -27.27
C LEU A 414 -1.67 25.73 -28.27
N ALA A 415 -0.90 25.34 -29.29
CA ALA A 415 -0.54 26.22 -30.40
C ALA A 415 -1.75 26.58 -31.29
N GLY A 416 -2.74 25.69 -31.39
CA GLY A 416 -4.00 25.93 -32.11
C GLY A 416 -5.08 26.67 -31.31
N ALA A 417 -5.10 26.52 -29.99
CA ALA A 417 -6.14 27.06 -29.10
C ALA A 417 -6.07 28.59 -28.91
N ALA A 418 -5.00 29.24 -29.35
CA ALA A 418 -4.97 30.70 -29.48
C ALA A 418 -5.92 31.23 -30.59
N VAL A 419 -6.55 30.35 -31.39
CA VAL A 419 -7.37 30.74 -32.56
C VAL A 419 -8.84 30.32 -32.46
N THR A 420 -9.26 29.47 -31.51
CA THR A 420 -10.68 29.03 -31.43
C THR A 420 -11.19 28.99 -29.99
N MET A 421 -12.01 29.98 -29.64
CA MET A 421 -12.82 29.98 -28.42
C MET A 421 -13.91 28.90 -28.51
N GLY A 422 -13.99 28.05 -27.47
CA GLY A 422 -15.24 27.43 -27.03
C GLY A 422 -15.71 26.17 -27.76
N VAL A 423 -14.97 25.06 -27.68
CA VAL A 423 -15.55 23.69 -27.66
C VAL A 423 -14.58 22.77 -26.91
N GLY A 424 -15.06 21.92 -26.00
CA GLY A 424 -14.23 21.04 -25.18
C GLY A 424 -13.23 20.22 -26.00
N LEU A 425 -11.94 20.36 -25.67
CA LEU A 425 -10.79 19.82 -26.41
C LEU A 425 -10.75 18.28 -26.52
N LEU A 426 -11.68 17.57 -25.88
CA LEU A 426 -11.65 16.11 -25.75
C LEU A 426 -12.88 15.38 -26.31
N ASN A 427 -13.90 16.08 -26.83
CA ASN A 427 -15.11 15.42 -27.35
C ASN A 427 -14.98 14.83 -28.78
N GLY A 428 -13.76 14.67 -29.31
CA GLY A 428 -13.57 14.22 -30.69
C GLY A 428 -12.22 13.61 -31.06
N ILE A 429 -11.28 13.41 -30.13
CA ILE A 429 -10.00 12.74 -30.44
C ILE A 429 -10.11 11.26 -30.04
N PRO A 430 -9.87 10.31 -30.97
CA PRO A 430 -9.95 8.89 -30.67
C PRO A 430 -8.92 8.51 -29.59
N ARG A 431 -9.43 8.17 -28.40
CA ARG A 431 -8.84 7.36 -27.33
C ARG A 431 -7.31 7.40 -27.24
N THR A 432 -6.81 8.22 -26.33
CA THR A 432 -5.49 8.09 -25.72
C THR A 432 -5.33 6.66 -25.20
N SER A 433 -4.35 5.90 -25.71
CA SER A 433 -4.21 4.49 -25.37
C SER A 433 -3.93 4.32 -23.87
N GLY A 434 -4.92 3.87 -23.10
CA GLY A 434 -4.75 3.55 -21.68
C GLY A 434 -5.10 4.67 -20.70
N PHE A 435 -5.39 5.90 -21.14
CA PHE A 435 -5.94 6.93 -20.25
C PHE A 435 -7.47 6.95 -20.32
N GLU A 436 -8.12 7.02 -19.16
CA GLU A 436 -9.56 7.22 -19.04
C GLU A 436 -9.79 8.38 -18.07
N GLN A 437 -10.74 9.25 -18.41
CA GLN A 437 -11.21 10.34 -17.57
C GLN A 437 -12.73 10.22 -17.44
N THR A 438 -13.26 10.40 -16.24
CA THR A 438 -14.70 10.37 -15.98
C THR A 438 -15.04 11.47 -14.99
N ASP A 439 -15.89 12.40 -15.41
CA ASP A 439 -16.46 13.40 -14.50
C ASP A 439 -17.54 12.72 -13.66
N LEU A 440 -17.49 12.89 -12.34
CA LEU A 440 -18.42 12.31 -11.38
C LEU A 440 -19.55 13.29 -11.07
N ASP A 441 -20.71 12.77 -10.68
CA ASP A 441 -21.92 13.58 -10.40
C ASP A 441 -21.73 14.59 -9.26
N ASP A 442 -20.74 14.37 -8.38
CA ASP A 442 -20.39 15.24 -7.25
C ASP A 442 -19.36 16.33 -7.60
N GLY A 443 -19.00 16.48 -8.88
CA GLY A 443 -18.05 17.47 -9.37
C GLY A 443 -16.57 17.07 -9.24
N ARG A 444 -16.27 15.87 -8.74
CA ARG A 444 -14.92 15.29 -8.78
C ARG A 444 -14.62 14.67 -10.14
N ILE A 445 -13.34 14.44 -10.43
CA ILE A 445 -12.88 13.85 -11.68
C ILE A 445 -12.10 12.58 -11.38
N LYS A 446 -12.50 11.46 -11.97
CA LYS A 446 -11.73 10.22 -11.94
C LYS A 446 -10.75 10.19 -13.10
N VAL A 447 -9.49 9.95 -12.80
CA VAL A 447 -8.37 9.88 -13.76
C VAL A 447 -7.74 8.50 -13.64
N GLU A 448 -7.66 7.79 -14.75
CA GLU A 448 -7.13 6.43 -14.79
C GLU A 448 -6.07 6.30 -15.86
N TYR A 449 -5.00 5.58 -15.54
CA TYR A 449 -4.01 5.17 -16.53
C TYR A 449 -3.75 3.67 -16.44
N THR A 450 -3.72 3.02 -17.59
CA THR A 450 -3.45 1.60 -17.76
C THR A 450 -2.19 1.43 -18.59
N GLY A 451 -1.11 1.02 -17.94
CA GLY A 451 0.16 0.71 -18.59
C GLY A 451 0.30 -0.79 -18.88
N ASN A 452 0.70 -1.12 -20.11
CA ASN A 452 1.18 -2.46 -20.46
C ASN A 452 2.71 -2.45 -20.38
N THR A 453 3.33 -3.44 -19.74
CA THR A 453 4.80 -3.62 -19.65
C THR A 453 5.63 -2.56 -18.89
N THR A 454 5.05 -1.43 -18.49
CA THR A 454 5.67 -0.42 -17.61
C THR A 454 5.71 -0.88 -16.15
N SER A 455 6.52 -0.21 -15.31
CA SER A 455 6.51 -0.45 -13.86
C SER A 455 5.26 0.19 -13.21
N GLY A 456 4.87 -0.29 -12.03
CA GLY A 456 3.80 0.34 -11.26
C GLY A 456 4.12 1.80 -10.91
N ALA A 457 5.36 2.10 -10.54
CA ALA A 457 5.80 3.47 -10.23
C ALA A 457 5.61 4.42 -11.42
N VAL A 458 5.91 3.98 -12.64
CA VAL A 458 5.63 4.77 -13.84
C VAL A 458 4.13 5.02 -13.98
N VAL A 459 3.29 3.98 -13.90
CA VAL A 459 1.83 4.15 -14.04
C VAL A 459 1.28 5.14 -13.01
N GLN A 460 1.77 5.11 -11.77
CA GLN A 460 1.40 6.05 -10.72
C GLN A 460 1.81 7.49 -11.03
N GLU A 461 3.07 7.71 -11.40
CA GLU A 461 3.60 9.03 -11.75
C GLU A 461 2.86 9.58 -13.00
N MET A 462 2.54 8.73 -13.97
CA MET A 462 1.78 9.09 -15.16
C MET A 462 0.34 9.50 -14.86
N THR A 463 -0.38 8.77 -14.01
CA THR A 463 -1.74 9.15 -13.63
C THR A 463 -1.74 10.48 -12.88
N LEU A 464 -0.77 10.69 -11.98
CA LEU A 464 -0.63 11.93 -11.24
C LEU A 464 -0.32 13.12 -12.17
N LEU A 465 0.57 12.93 -13.14
CA LEU A 465 0.87 13.93 -14.17
C LEU A 465 -0.38 14.30 -14.96
N ARG A 466 -1.20 13.33 -15.36
CA ARG A 466 -2.45 13.61 -16.06
C ARG A 466 -3.47 14.36 -15.19
N ALA A 467 -3.56 14.04 -13.90
CA ALA A 467 -4.40 14.81 -12.98
C ALA A 467 -3.95 16.28 -12.85
N ALA A 468 -2.63 16.51 -12.79
CA ALA A 468 -2.08 17.86 -12.79
C ALA A 468 -2.39 18.62 -14.09
N GLU A 469 -2.27 17.97 -15.26
CA GLU A 469 -2.70 18.55 -16.55
C GLU A 469 -4.18 18.95 -16.52
N ILE A 470 -5.07 18.08 -16.04
CA ILE A 470 -6.51 18.35 -15.92
C ILE A 470 -6.78 19.58 -15.03
N ALA A 471 -6.08 19.70 -13.90
CA ALA A 471 -6.20 20.86 -13.03
C ALA A 471 -5.80 22.15 -13.76
N ARG A 472 -4.72 22.13 -14.55
CA ARG A 472 -4.28 23.28 -15.37
C ARG A 472 -5.25 23.59 -16.50
N GLU A 473 -5.78 22.57 -17.18
CA GLU A 473 -6.81 22.71 -18.24
C GLU A 473 -8.07 23.40 -17.68
N ALA A 474 -8.43 23.12 -16.43
CA ALA A 474 -9.54 23.77 -15.72
C ALA A 474 -9.19 25.14 -15.11
N GLY A 475 -8.00 25.69 -15.40
CA GLY A 475 -7.55 26.98 -14.90
C GLY A 475 -7.20 27.00 -13.40
N LYS A 476 -6.99 25.83 -12.79
CA LYS A 476 -6.60 25.70 -11.38
C LYS A 476 -5.09 25.53 -11.22
N THR A 477 -4.56 25.90 -10.07
CA THR A 477 -3.15 25.67 -9.71
C THR A 477 -2.98 24.46 -8.81
N HIS A 478 -4.05 24.05 -8.10
CA HIS A 478 -4.00 22.97 -7.13
C HIS A 478 -5.18 22.02 -7.27
N PHE A 479 -4.97 20.80 -6.80
CA PHE A 479 -6.00 19.77 -6.67
C PHE A 479 -5.71 18.92 -5.43
N HIS A 480 -6.70 18.16 -4.97
CA HIS A 480 -6.47 17.09 -4.00
C HIS A 480 -6.82 15.74 -4.61
N ILE A 481 -6.18 14.68 -4.14
CA ILE A 481 -6.60 13.30 -4.44
C ILE A 481 -7.63 12.90 -3.38
N ALA A 482 -8.88 12.68 -3.75
CA ALA A 482 -9.92 12.24 -2.84
C ALA A 482 -9.84 10.72 -2.57
N ASP A 483 -9.52 9.96 -3.61
CA ASP A 483 -9.42 8.51 -3.55
C ASP A 483 -8.35 7.99 -4.51
N ARG A 484 -7.78 6.82 -4.21
CA ARG A 484 -6.71 6.21 -5.00
C ARG A 484 -6.79 4.69 -4.94
N GLU A 485 -6.71 4.09 -6.11
CA GLU A 485 -6.65 2.64 -6.29
C GLU A 485 -5.51 2.27 -7.25
N ASP A 486 -4.61 1.41 -6.78
CA ASP A 486 -3.50 0.88 -7.55
C ASP A 486 -3.69 -0.62 -7.81
N TYR A 487 -3.54 -1.02 -9.07
CA TYR A 487 -3.88 -2.34 -9.56
C TYR A 487 -2.70 -3.00 -10.26
N GLN A 488 -2.53 -4.30 -10.01
CA GLN A 488 -1.75 -5.19 -10.86
C GLN A 488 -2.69 -5.93 -11.81
N ARG A 489 -2.35 -5.92 -13.10
CA ARG A 489 -3.18 -6.57 -14.13
C ARG A 489 -2.57 -7.92 -14.49
N TYR A 490 -3.38 -8.96 -14.41
CA TYR A 490 -2.98 -10.32 -14.76
C TYR A 490 -3.82 -10.88 -15.90
N MET A 491 -3.18 -11.63 -16.78
CA MET A 491 -3.84 -12.52 -17.72
C MET A 491 -3.90 -13.92 -17.12
N ALA A 492 -5.10 -14.37 -16.76
CA ALA A 492 -5.36 -15.72 -16.26
C ALA A 492 -5.71 -16.67 -17.41
N GLN A 493 -5.12 -17.86 -17.43
CA GLN A 493 -5.57 -18.96 -18.28
C GLN A 493 -6.42 -19.93 -17.45
N LEU A 494 -7.67 -20.09 -17.85
CA LEU A 494 -8.63 -20.98 -17.20
C LEU A 494 -8.71 -22.32 -17.96
N GLN A 495 -8.81 -23.43 -17.24
CA GLN A 495 -9.17 -24.73 -17.78
C GLN A 495 -10.34 -25.28 -16.96
N ASN A 496 -11.47 -25.53 -17.61
CA ASN A 496 -12.73 -25.97 -16.95
C ASN A 496 -13.16 -25.02 -15.81
N GLY A 497 -13.02 -23.70 -16.01
CA GLY A 497 -13.37 -22.69 -14.98
C GLY A 497 -12.35 -22.55 -13.84
N ILE A 498 -11.30 -23.38 -13.81
CA ILE A 498 -10.25 -23.33 -12.79
C ILE A 498 -9.02 -22.62 -13.35
N GLU A 499 -8.48 -21.66 -12.61
CA GLU A 499 -7.24 -20.98 -12.98
C GLU A 499 -6.06 -21.95 -13.00
N ARG A 500 -5.39 -22.05 -14.16
CA ARG A 500 -4.19 -22.87 -14.36
C ARG A 500 -2.90 -22.06 -14.36
N SER A 501 -2.96 -20.81 -14.81
CA SER A 501 -1.82 -19.91 -14.79
C SER A 501 -2.26 -18.46 -14.77
N ARG A 502 -1.39 -17.58 -14.26
CA ARG A 502 -1.57 -16.13 -14.28
C ARG A 502 -0.27 -15.44 -14.66
N THR A 503 -0.32 -14.57 -15.66
CA THR A 503 0.85 -13.78 -16.08
C THR A 503 0.57 -12.33 -15.78
N LEU A 504 1.49 -11.65 -15.10
CA LEU A 504 1.38 -10.21 -14.90
C LEU A 504 1.54 -9.51 -16.27
N THR A 505 0.57 -8.69 -16.67
CA THR A 505 0.54 -8.04 -17.99
C THR A 505 0.67 -6.51 -17.91
N GLY A 506 0.48 -5.92 -16.74
CA GLY A 506 0.62 -4.48 -16.58
C GLY A 506 0.18 -3.97 -15.23
N TYR A 507 -0.02 -2.66 -15.14
CA TYR A 507 -0.52 -1.97 -13.96
C TYR A 507 -1.62 -0.99 -14.37
N LYS A 508 -2.46 -0.63 -13.42
CA LYS A 508 -3.43 0.45 -13.57
C LYS A 508 -3.43 1.27 -12.28
N THR A 509 -3.50 2.59 -12.41
CA THR A 509 -3.73 3.48 -11.28
C THR A 509 -4.95 4.32 -11.61
N ALA A 510 -5.90 4.36 -10.69
CA ALA A 510 -7.07 5.22 -10.72
C ALA A 510 -6.98 6.18 -9.53
N ILE A 511 -7.14 7.47 -9.79
CA ILE A 511 -7.26 8.49 -8.75
C ILE A 511 -8.51 9.32 -9.00
N THR A 512 -9.22 9.64 -7.94
CA THR A 512 -10.31 10.61 -7.98
C THR A 512 -9.76 11.93 -7.44
N ILE A 513 -9.86 13.00 -8.22
CA ILE A 513 -9.37 14.33 -7.83
C ILE A 513 -10.53 15.30 -7.62
N ALA A 514 -10.36 16.24 -6.70
CA ALA A 514 -11.15 17.46 -6.70
C ALA A 514 -10.26 18.66 -6.96
N LEU A 515 -10.79 19.56 -7.78
CA LEU A 515 -10.14 20.79 -8.19
C LEU A 515 -10.31 21.87 -7.12
N LEU A 516 -9.28 22.67 -6.86
CA LEU A 516 -9.29 23.68 -5.80
C LEU A 516 -9.29 25.10 -6.38
N ASP A 517 -10.11 25.98 -5.80
CA ASP A 517 -10.28 27.38 -6.24
C ASP A 517 -9.24 28.36 -5.66
N GLY A 518 -8.42 27.94 -4.69
CA GLY A 518 -7.36 28.74 -4.05
C GLY A 518 -6.28 27.83 -3.45
N GLY A 519 -5.01 28.15 -3.70
CA GLY A 519 -3.95 27.15 -3.89
C GLY A 519 -3.21 26.62 -2.66
N ASP A 520 -2.76 27.49 -1.75
CA ASP A 520 -1.62 27.09 -0.90
C ASP A 520 -2.03 26.66 0.52
N ASP A 521 -3.24 27.03 0.96
CA ASP A 521 -3.67 26.90 2.36
C ASP A 521 -4.49 25.63 2.66
N ALA A 522 -4.93 24.90 1.63
CA ALA A 522 -5.71 23.68 1.82
C ALA A 522 -4.80 22.52 2.26
N PRO A 523 -5.08 21.86 3.41
CA PRO A 523 -4.30 20.72 3.86
C PRO A 523 -4.23 19.65 2.75
N GLN A 524 -3.01 19.18 2.44
CA GLN A 524 -2.76 18.13 1.44
C GLN A 524 -3.12 18.53 -0.02
N ALA A 525 -3.24 19.82 -0.31
CA ALA A 525 -3.25 20.30 -1.69
C ALA A 525 -1.97 19.88 -2.42
N ILE A 526 -2.11 19.54 -3.70
CA ILE A 526 -1.02 19.22 -4.61
C ILE A 526 -0.89 20.36 -5.61
N ASP A 527 0.30 20.95 -5.70
CA ASP A 527 0.64 21.94 -6.71
C ASP A 527 0.77 21.26 -8.08
N ALA A 528 -0.19 21.55 -8.97
CA ALA A 528 -0.21 20.99 -10.31
C ALA A 528 1.00 21.42 -11.15
N VAL A 529 1.52 22.63 -10.95
CA VAL A 529 2.70 23.13 -11.65
C VAL A 529 3.93 22.37 -11.20
N ALA A 530 4.11 22.18 -9.89
CA ALA A 530 5.23 21.40 -9.36
C ALA A 530 5.24 19.95 -9.86
N ILE A 531 4.07 19.30 -9.99
CA ILE A 531 3.97 17.96 -10.60
C ILE A 531 4.42 17.99 -12.06
N ILE A 532 3.92 18.94 -12.85
CA ILE A 532 4.24 19.05 -14.28
C ILE A 532 5.72 19.36 -14.50
N ASP A 533 6.31 20.25 -13.72
CA ASP A 533 7.72 20.61 -13.84
C ASP A 533 8.64 19.45 -13.43
N ALA A 534 8.25 18.66 -12.43
CA ALA A 534 9.04 17.53 -11.96
C ALA A 534 8.93 16.29 -12.85
N LEU A 535 7.72 15.96 -13.33
CA LEU A 535 7.46 14.74 -14.10
C LEU A 535 7.42 14.97 -15.61
N GLY A 536 7.12 16.19 -16.05
CA GLY A 536 7.02 16.55 -17.45
C GLY A 536 8.31 16.25 -18.23
N PRO A 537 9.48 16.75 -17.83
CA PRO A 537 10.74 16.47 -18.53
C PRO A 537 11.06 14.97 -18.66
N ILE A 538 10.63 14.16 -17.68
CA ILE A 538 10.89 12.72 -17.63
C ILE A 538 10.07 11.96 -18.67
N TYR A 539 8.83 12.38 -18.87
CA TYR A 539 7.87 11.64 -19.71
C TYR A 539 7.61 12.32 -21.06
N TYR A 540 7.84 13.63 -21.17
CA TYR A 540 7.59 14.40 -22.39
C TYR A 540 8.79 14.48 -23.32
N ASP A 541 10.01 14.51 -22.78
CA ASP A 541 11.17 14.83 -23.59
C ASP A 541 11.67 13.62 -24.40
N ASP A 542 12.17 13.89 -25.60
CA ASP A 542 12.74 12.87 -26.50
C ASP A 542 14.20 12.55 -26.16
N GLN A 543 14.79 13.23 -25.17
CA GLN A 543 16.21 13.14 -24.80
C GLN A 543 16.50 12.60 -23.38
N ALA A 544 15.49 12.09 -22.67
CA ALA A 544 15.66 11.57 -21.30
C ALA A 544 16.35 10.19 -21.26
#